data_AF-A0A0N8RZR8-F1
#
_entry.id   AF-A0A0N8RZR8-F1
#
_cell.length_a   1.000
_cell.length_b   1.000
_cell.length_c   1.000
_cell.angle_alpha   90.00
_cell.angle_beta   90.00
_cell.angle_gamma   90.00
#
_symmetry.space_group_name_H-M   'P 1'
#
loop_
_entity.id
_entity.type
_entity.pdbx_description
1 polymer ?
#
loop_
_entity_poly.entity_id
_entity_poly.type
_entity_poly.pdbx_seq_one_letter_code
_entity_poly.pdbx_strand_id
1 'polypeptide(L)'
;MELFGRHAVVLEVDGEKLRCKAPRGFLNDEMLQALKQHKAELIALLSGTDPAAIPRRAVGLTALPLSFSQRQLWFLDQMEPGNAFYNVPTAILLKGTL
;
A
#
# COMPACT_ATOMS: atom_id res chain seq x y z
N MET A 1 4.96 6.53 -15.28
CA MET A 1 4.25 6.03 -14.06
C MET A 1 3.82 7.15 -13.09
N GLU A 2 4.14 8.44 -13.30
CA GLU A 2 3.86 9.51 -12.32
C GLU A 2 2.41 10.05 -12.28
N LEU A 3 1.57 9.73 -13.28
CA LEU A 3 0.21 10.27 -13.39
C LEU A 3 -0.78 9.69 -12.36
N PHE A 4 -0.63 8.43 -11.98
CA PHE A 4 -1.60 7.77 -11.07
C PHE A 4 -1.38 8.12 -9.60
N GLY A 5 -0.12 8.34 -9.18
CA GLY A 5 0.23 8.64 -7.80
C GLY A 5 -0.25 10.01 -7.31
N ARG A 6 -0.35 11.00 -8.21
CA ARG A 6 -0.81 12.37 -7.88
C ARG A 6 -2.32 12.54 -7.82
N HIS A 7 -3.09 11.63 -8.43
CA HIS A 7 -4.55 11.78 -8.60
C HIS A 7 -5.38 10.72 -7.87
N ALA A 8 -4.78 10.01 -6.90
CA ALA A 8 -5.45 8.97 -6.10
C ALA A 8 -6.11 7.87 -6.96
N VAL A 9 -5.46 7.52 -8.08
CA VAL A 9 -5.96 6.47 -8.99
C VAL A 9 -5.33 5.15 -8.59
N VAL A 10 -6.18 4.17 -8.33
CA VAL A 10 -5.75 2.84 -7.89
C VAL A 10 -6.19 1.82 -8.93
N LEU A 11 -5.21 1.07 -9.45
CA LEU A 11 -5.43 -0.09 -10.31
C LEU A 11 -5.22 -1.36 -9.45
N GLU A 12 -6.25 -2.18 -9.35
CA GLU A 12 -6.26 -3.45 -8.62
C GLU A 12 -6.57 -4.59 -9.59
N VAL A 13 -5.96 -5.75 -9.38
CA VAL A 13 -6.32 -6.98 -10.10
C VAL A 13 -7.15 -7.88 -9.18
N ASP A 14 -8.29 -8.36 -9.69
CA ASP A 14 -9.13 -9.37 -9.07
C ASP A 14 -9.24 -10.57 -10.04
N GLY A 15 -8.35 -11.55 -9.87
CA GLY A 15 -8.17 -12.65 -10.82
C GLY A 15 -7.75 -12.16 -12.21
N GLU A 16 -8.63 -12.31 -13.20
CA GLU A 16 -8.41 -11.85 -14.59
C GLU A 16 -9.00 -10.45 -14.88
N LYS A 17 -9.60 -9.80 -13.89
CA LYS A 17 -10.28 -8.51 -14.05
C LYS A 17 -9.45 -7.38 -13.44
N LEU A 18 -9.13 -6.40 -14.27
CA LEU A 18 -8.54 -5.14 -13.82
C LEU A 18 -9.66 -4.22 -13.30
N ARG A 19 -9.59 -3.85 -12.02
CA ARG A 19 -10.45 -2.86 -11.37
C ARG A 19 -9.71 -1.53 -11.29
N CYS A 20 -10.37 -0.45 -11.69
CA CYS A 20 -9.85 0.90 -11.58
C CYS A 20 -10.74 1.72 -10.65
N LYS A 21 -10.15 2.30 -9.59
CA LYS A 21 -10.78 3.30 -8.74
C LYS A 21 -10.14 4.64 -9.03
N ALA A 22 -10.94 5.59 -9.51
CA ALA A 22 -10.48 6.93 -9.83
C ALA A 22 -11.56 7.96 -9.44
N PRO A 23 -11.17 9.20 -9.10
CA PRO A 23 -12.12 10.28 -8.84
C PRO A 23 -13.01 10.57 -10.07
N ARG A 24 -14.22 11.09 -9.83
CA ARG A 24 -15.19 11.43 -10.90
C ARG A 24 -14.56 12.40 -11.89
N GLY A 25 -14.69 12.11 -13.19
CA GLY A 25 -14.15 12.92 -14.29
C GLY A 25 -12.69 12.63 -14.66
N PHE A 26 -11.98 11.79 -13.91
CA PHE A 26 -10.59 11.43 -14.21
C PHE A 26 -10.48 10.36 -15.30
N LEU A 27 -11.43 9.43 -15.35
CA LEU A 27 -11.51 8.42 -16.42
C LEU A 27 -12.24 9.01 -17.61
N ASN A 28 -11.49 9.64 -18.52
CA ASN A 28 -12.00 10.03 -19.83
C ASN A 28 -11.96 8.83 -20.80
N ASP A 29 -12.61 8.97 -21.96
CA ASP A 29 -12.71 7.89 -22.94
C ASP A 29 -11.34 7.47 -23.50
N GLU A 30 -10.43 8.41 -23.66
CA GLU A 30 -9.06 8.16 -24.13
C GLU A 30 -8.28 7.28 -23.14
N MET A 31 -8.32 7.60 -21.85
CA MET A 31 -7.69 6.79 -20.80
C MET A 31 -8.37 5.44 -20.64
N LEU A 32 -9.70 5.36 -20.78
CA LEU A 32 -10.41 4.08 -20.78
C LEU A 32 -9.99 3.19 -21.96
N GLN A 33 -9.79 3.77 -23.14
CA GLN A 33 -9.27 3.04 -24.29
C GLN A 33 -7.82 2.58 -24.06
N ALA A 34 -6.95 3.45 -23.56
CA ALA A 34 -5.57 3.10 -23.22
C ALA A 34 -5.50 1.95 -22.17
N LEU A 35 -6.33 2.01 -21.12
CA LEU A 35 -6.43 0.95 -20.11
C LEU A 35 -6.94 -0.37 -20.70
N LYS A 36 -7.88 -0.32 -21.66
CA LYS A 36 -8.37 -1.52 -22.36
C LYS A 36 -7.30 -2.12 -23.27
N GLN A 37 -6.57 -1.28 -24.01
CA GLN A 37 -5.51 -1.70 -24.92
C GLN A 37 -4.38 -2.42 -24.18
N HIS A 38 -3.96 -1.89 -23.03
CA HIS A 38 -2.87 -2.46 -22.22
C HIS A 38 -3.34 -3.36 -21.07
N LYS A 39 -4.60 -3.81 -21.08
CA LYS A 39 -5.19 -4.57 -19.96
C LYS A 39 -4.36 -5.81 -19.60
N ALA A 40 -3.90 -6.58 -20.59
CA ALA A 40 -3.16 -7.82 -20.35
C ALA A 40 -1.80 -7.56 -19.70
N GLU A 41 -1.06 -6.55 -20.18
CA GLU A 41 0.22 -6.13 -19.63
C GLU A 41 0.07 -5.58 -18.21
N LEU A 42 -0.97 -4.77 -17.96
CA LEU A 42 -1.28 -4.24 -16.63
C LEU A 42 -1.63 -5.35 -15.64
N ILE A 43 -2.41 -6.35 -16.06
CA ILE A 43 -2.70 -7.52 -15.24
C ILE A 43 -1.41 -8.28 -14.93
N ALA A 44 -0.56 -8.54 -15.92
CA ALA A 44 0.70 -9.24 -15.71
C ALA A 44 1.63 -8.49 -14.75
N LEU A 45 1.74 -7.17 -14.88
CA LEU A 45 2.58 -6.33 -14.01
C LEU A 45 2.04 -6.27 -12.57
N LEU A 46 0.72 -6.07 -12.40
CA LEU A 46 0.09 -5.97 -11.09
C LEU A 46 -0.10 -7.34 -10.40
N SER A 47 -0.08 -8.43 -11.18
CA SER A 47 -0.06 -9.81 -10.68
C SER A 47 1.37 -10.34 -10.48
N GLY A 48 2.37 -9.62 -10.99
CA GLY A 48 3.74 -10.10 -11.16
C GLY A 48 4.63 -9.87 -9.94
N THR A 49 4.98 -10.97 -9.28
CA THR A 49 6.33 -11.54 -9.15
C THR A 49 7.55 -10.61 -9.18
N ASP A 50 7.51 -9.44 -8.58
CA ASP A 50 8.75 -8.78 -8.15
C ASP A 50 9.32 -9.58 -6.96
N PRO A 51 10.49 -10.23 -7.09
CA PRO A 51 11.09 -10.96 -5.97
C PRO A 51 11.48 -10.05 -4.80
N ALA A 52 11.55 -8.73 -5.01
CA ALA A 52 11.70 -7.73 -3.96
C ALA A 52 10.37 -7.17 -3.45
N ALA A 53 9.22 -7.52 -4.06
CA ALA A 53 7.93 -7.10 -3.55
C ALA A 53 7.61 -7.83 -2.25
N ILE A 54 7.14 -7.05 -1.27
CA ILE A 54 6.63 -7.59 -0.02
C ILE A 54 5.36 -8.39 -0.34
N PRO A 55 5.34 -9.73 -0.13
CA PRO A 55 4.20 -10.55 -0.52
C PRO A 55 2.98 -10.12 0.28
N ARG A 56 1.84 -10.05 -0.41
CA ARG A 56 0.55 -9.84 0.26
C ARG A 56 0.27 -11.02 1.18
N ARG A 57 -0.23 -10.70 2.37
CA ARG A 57 -0.64 -11.70 3.36
C ARG A 57 -1.82 -12.53 2.83
N ALA A 58 -1.78 -13.84 3.05
CA ALA A 58 -2.91 -14.73 2.79
C ALA A 58 -4.13 -14.32 3.64
N VAL A 59 -5.31 -14.33 3.02
CA VAL A 59 -6.57 -14.07 3.71
C VAL A 59 -6.85 -15.23 4.68
N GLY A 60 -7.25 -14.92 5.91
CA GLY A 60 -7.64 -15.92 6.93
C GLY A 60 -6.62 -16.19 8.04
N LEU A 61 -5.42 -15.59 7.99
CA LEU A 61 -4.47 -15.61 9.10
C LEU A 61 -4.91 -14.60 10.18
N THR A 62 -5.43 -15.10 11.31
CA THR A 62 -5.96 -14.26 12.40
C THR A 62 -4.96 -14.01 13.53
N ALA A 63 -4.01 -14.91 13.77
CA ALA A 63 -2.99 -14.76 14.81
C ALA A 63 -1.60 -14.74 14.18
N LEU A 64 -0.90 -13.60 14.31
CA LEU A 64 0.46 -13.44 13.81
C LEU A 64 1.40 -13.28 14.99
N PRO A 65 2.56 -13.96 14.98
CA PRO A 65 3.57 -13.71 15.98
C PRO A 65 4.05 -12.27 15.85
N LEU A 66 4.12 -11.57 16.98
CA LEU A 66 4.77 -10.26 17.06
C LEU A 66 6.22 -10.38 16.57
N SER A 67 6.72 -9.37 15.88
CA SER A 67 8.15 -9.26 15.62
C SER A 67 8.93 -9.14 16.93
N PHE A 68 10.25 -9.35 16.89
CA PHE A 68 11.09 -9.20 18.07
C PHE A 68 10.92 -7.81 18.72
N SER A 69 11.00 -6.75 17.93
CA SER A 69 10.82 -5.37 18.39
C SER A 69 9.43 -5.11 18.96
N GLN A 70 8.38 -5.70 18.37
CA GLN A 70 7.02 -5.59 18.89
C GLN A 70 6.87 -6.27 20.26
N ARG A 71 7.49 -7.45 20.46
CA ARG A 71 7.50 -8.12 21.79
C ARG A 71 8.23 -7.30 22.84
N GLN A 72 9.34 -6.66 22.46
CA GLN A 72 10.09 -5.79 23.37
C GLN A 72 9.25 -4.59 23.83
N LEU A 73 8.59 -3.89 22.90
CA LEU A 73 7.69 -2.78 23.26
C LEU A 73 6.50 -3.24 24.10
N TRP A 74 5.90 -4.40 23.78
CA TRP A 74 4.84 -4.99 24.58
C TRP A 74 5.31 -5.29 26.02
N PHE A 75 6.51 -5.85 26.18
CA PHE A 75 7.08 -6.12 27.50
C PHE A 75 7.30 -4.85 28.32
N LEU A 76 7.81 -3.78 27.69
CA LEU A 76 7.99 -2.48 28.35
C LEU A 76 6.66 -1.87 28.80
N ASP A 77 5.59 -1.98 27.99
CA ASP A 77 4.25 -1.53 28.37
C ASP A 77 3.68 -2.30 29.57
N GLN A 78 3.99 -3.60 29.72
CA GLN A 78 3.57 -4.36 30.91
C GLN A 78 4.25 -3.92 32.21
N MET A 79 5.45 -3.33 32.13
CA MET A 79 6.17 -2.82 33.31
C MET A 79 5.61 -1.48 33.78
N GLU A 80 5.24 -0.60 32.84
CA GLU A 80 4.67 0.73 33.12
C GLU A 80 3.48 1.02 32.19
N PRO A 81 2.29 0.49 32.51
CA PRO A 81 1.12 0.64 31.64
C PRO A 81 0.73 2.09 31.43
N GLY A 82 0.46 2.46 30.17
CA GLY A 82 0.02 3.81 29.80
C GLY A 82 1.16 4.84 29.70
N ASN A 83 2.42 4.43 29.85
CA ASN A 83 3.56 5.30 29.64
C ASN A 83 3.83 5.50 28.13
N ALA A 84 3.71 6.75 27.66
CA ALA A 84 3.91 7.10 26.25
C ALA A 84 5.38 7.31 25.85
N PHE A 85 6.35 7.10 26.76
CA PHE A 85 7.77 7.40 26.56
C PHE A 85 8.37 6.79 25.28
N TYR A 86 7.92 5.60 24.89
CA TYR A 86 8.41 4.89 23.69
C TYR A 86 7.63 5.21 22.41
N ASN A 87 6.67 6.14 22.47
CA ASN A 87 5.89 6.60 21.34
C ASN A 87 6.41 7.96 20.87
N VAL A 88 6.65 8.09 19.56
CA VAL A 88 6.95 9.38 18.93
C VAL A 88 5.73 9.76 18.08
N PRO A 89 4.73 10.47 18.66
CA PRO A 89 3.45 10.72 17.98
C PRO A 89 3.54 11.83 16.92
N THR A 90 4.70 12.48 16.79
CA THR A 90 4.91 13.61 15.87
C THR A 90 5.97 13.25 14.84
N ALA A 91 5.69 13.52 13.58
CA ALA A 91 6.66 13.47 12.51
C ALA A 91 6.72 14.85 11.83
N ILE A 92 7.92 15.38 11.62
CA ILE A 92 8.14 16.64 10.91
C ILE A 92 8.81 16.30 9.58
N LEU A 93 8.18 16.71 8.48
CA LEU A 93 8.76 16.60 7.16
C LEU A 93 9.35 17.96 6.75
N LEU A 94 10.68 18.05 6.73
CA LEU A 94 11.38 19.23 6.24
C LEU A 94 11.46 19.18 4.71
N LYS A 95 11.12 20.28 4.05
CA LYS A 95 11.24 20.46 2.60
C LYS A 95 11.95 21.79 2.34
N GLY A 96 12.96 21.76 1.49
CA GLY A 96 13.74 22.92 1.08
C GLY A 96 14.83 22.51 0.10
N THR A 97 15.45 23.48 -0.56
CA THR A 97 16.66 23.27 -1.35
C THR A 97 17.84 23.33 -0.37
N LEU A 98 18.69 22.29 -0.38
CA LEU A 98 19.89 22.20 0.46
C LEU A 98 20.91 23.30 0.09
#